data_AF-A0A3M0G6Y6-F1
#
_entry.id   AF-A0A3M0G6Y6-F1
#
_cell.length_a   1.000
_cell.length_b   1.000
_cell.length_c   1.000
_cell.angle_alpha   90.00
_cell.angle_beta   90.00
_cell.angle_gamma   90.00
#
_symmetry.space_group_name_H-M   'P 1'
#
loop_
_entity.id
_entity.type
_entity.pdbx_description
1 polymer ?
#
loop_
_entity_poly.entity_id
_entity_poly.type
_entity_poly.pdbx_seq_one_letter_code
_entity_poly.pdbx_strand_id
1 'polypeptide(L)'
;MHYFPITFIAWDAADLAEVREVLAGLRRDGVLLYQAGLALETSWLGDDARDFYGTAWTWEPEDSDLFFKLARRGRLLTTVGTTVICCGSENDVAEARASIAQELVVAHSAEELQQLLIRAQETH
;
A
#
# COMPACT_ATOMS: atom_id res chain seq x y z
N MET A 1 -17.19 3.54 -11.12
CA MET A 1 -17.28 2.46 -10.11
C MET A 1 -16.54 2.99 -8.88
N HIS A 2 -17.11 2.91 -7.67
CA HIS A 2 -16.37 3.33 -6.48
C HIS A 2 -15.63 2.13 -5.93
N TYR A 3 -14.30 2.15 -6.05
CA TYR A 3 -13.46 1.14 -5.45
C TYR A 3 -13.31 1.39 -3.94
N PHE A 4 -13.20 0.33 -3.15
CA PHE A 4 -12.81 0.44 -1.75
C PHE A 4 -11.47 1.17 -1.65
N PRO A 5 -11.32 2.10 -0.69
CA PRO A 5 -10.03 2.71 -0.43
C PRO A 5 -9.01 1.63 -0.09
N ILE A 6 -7.80 1.80 -0.62
CA ILE A 6 -6.65 0.96 -0.26
C ILE A 6 -5.87 1.69 0.81
N THR A 7 -5.61 1.05 1.95
CA THR A 7 -4.73 1.61 2.97
C THR A 7 -3.40 0.90 3.00
N PHE A 8 -2.37 1.64 3.39
CA PHE A 8 -0.99 1.19 3.50
C PHE A 8 -0.50 1.48 4.92
N ILE A 9 -0.08 0.43 5.64
CA ILE A 9 0.26 0.51 7.06
C ILE A 9 1.48 -0.36 7.32
N ALA A 10 2.48 0.13 8.05
CA ALA A 10 3.58 -0.72 8.49
C ALA A 10 3.09 -1.78 9.49
N TRP A 11 3.63 -3.01 9.40
CA TRP A 11 3.37 -4.04 10.41
C TRP A 11 4.28 -3.90 11.64
N ASP A 12 5.43 -3.23 11.49
CA ASP A 12 6.40 -2.94 12.56
C ASP A 12 6.95 -1.51 12.39
N ALA A 13 7.72 -1.27 11.33
CA ALA A 13 8.19 0.05 10.95
C ALA A 13 8.38 0.16 9.43
N ALA A 14 7.89 1.27 8.85
CA ALA A 14 8.09 1.54 7.43
C ALA A 14 9.54 1.89 7.09
N ASP A 15 10.00 1.48 5.91
CA ASP A 15 11.19 2.08 5.30
C ASP A 15 10.82 3.41 4.63
N LEU A 16 10.95 4.50 5.39
CA LEU A 16 10.55 5.83 4.94
C LEU A 16 11.41 6.38 3.80
N ALA A 17 12.68 5.98 3.69
CA ALA A 17 13.54 6.43 2.60
C ALA A 17 13.04 5.85 1.28
N GLU A 18 12.77 4.55 1.27
CA GLU A 18 12.24 3.80 0.14
C GLU A 18 10.83 4.28 -0.24
N VAL A 19 9.96 4.51 0.74
CA VAL A 19 8.63 5.11 0.52
C VAL A 19 8.74 6.46 -0.18
N ARG A 20 9.60 7.37 0.31
CA ARG A 20 9.77 8.70 -0.27
C ARG A 20 10.26 8.61 -1.71
N GLU A 21 11.17 7.68 -1.99
CA GLU A 21 11.68 7.46 -3.35
C GLU A 21 10.58 6.97 -4.31
N VAL A 22 9.79 5.97 -3.88
CA VAL A 22 8.68 5.44 -4.70
C VAL A 22 7.67 6.53 -5.03
N LEU A 23 7.40 7.44 -4.09
CA LEU A 23 6.36 8.47 -4.22
C LEU A 23 6.89 9.80 -4.79
N ALA A 24 8.20 9.94 -5.04
CA ALA A 24 8.84 11.19 -5.45
C ALA A 24 8.32 11.74 -6.79
N GLY A 25 7.80 10.88 -7.67
CA GLY A 25 7.26 11.28 -8.98
C GLY A 25 5.83 11.83 -8.95
N LEU A 26 5.13 11.73 -7.83
CA LEU A 26 3.73 12.12 -7.73
C LEU A 26 3.57 13.61 -7.44
N ARG A 27 2.55 14.25 -8.03
CA ARG A 27 2.24 15.66 -7.77
C ARG A 27 1.67 15.79 -6.35
N ARG A 28 2.31 16.61 -5.51
CA ARG A 28 1.83 16.86 -4.14
C ARG A 28 0.95 18.10 -4.04
N ASP A 29 -0.13 17.98 -3.28
CA ASP A 29 -0.97 19.09 -2.81
C ASP A 29 -1.44 18.79 -1.38
N GLY A 30 -0.83 19.48 -0.41
CA GLY A 30 -1.03 19.21 1.02
C GLY A 30 -0.62 17.79 1.42
N VAL A 31 -1.58 17.05 1.98
CA VAL A 31 -1.42 15.63 2.37
C VAL A 31 -1.69 14.66 1.22
N LEU A 32 -2.14 15.16 0.08
CA LEU A 32 -2.52 14.33 -1.07
C LEU A 32 -1.40 14.29 -2.13
N LEU A 33 -1.21 13.11 -2.69
CA LEU A 33 -0.39 12.82 -3.86
C LEU A 33 -1.28 12.40 -5.02
N TYR A 34 -0.98 12.87 -6.22
CA TYR A 34 -1.80 12.67 -7.41
C TYR A 34 -1.00 12.18 -8.60
N GLN A 35 -1.62 11.30 -9.39
CA GLN A 35 -1.22 10.92 -10.73
C GLN A 35 -2.44 10.39 -11.50
N ALA A 36 -2.77 10.96 -12.66
CA ALA A 36 -3.94 10.54 -13.43
C ALA A 36 -5.21 10.44 -12.56
N GLY A 37 -5.81 9.25 -12.43
CA GLY A 37 -6.99 8.97 -11.59
C GLY A 37 -6.69 8.70 -10.10
N LEU A 38 -5.40 8.61 -9.72
CA LEU A 38 -4.97 8.33 -8.36
C LEU A 38 -5.05 9.58 -7.46
N ALA A 39 -5.67 9.40 -6.29
CA ALA A 39 -5.58 10.31 -5.16
C ALA A 39 -5.15 9.53 -3.92
N LEU A 40 -3.89 9.71 -3.52
CA LEU A 40 -3.26 9.04 -2.38
C LEU A 40 -3.06 10.05 -1.24
N GLU A 41 -3.82 9.91 -0.16
CA GLU A 41 -3.59 10.61 1.08
C GLU A 41 -2.39 10.01 1.81
N THR A 42 -1.59 10.89 2.42
CA THR A 42 -0.31 10.54 3.01
C THR A 42 -0.07 11.27 4.33
N SER A 43 0.19 10.51 5.39
CA SER A 43 0.59 11.06 6.69
C SER A 43 1.95 10.51 7.10
N TRP A 44 2.98 11.32 6.90
CA TRP A 44 4.33 11.14 7.47
C TRP A 44 4.96 12.51 7.78
N LEU A 45 4.20 13.42 8.40
CA LEU A 45 4.55 14.84 8.47
C LEU A 45 5.95 15.09 9.10
N GLY A 46 6.87 15.58 8.26
CA GLY A 46 8.19 16.10 8.64
C GLY A 46 9.35 15.14 8.45
N ASP A 47 10.57 15.66 8.56
CA ASP A 47 11.79 14.85 8.52
C ASP A 47 11.95 13.94 9.75
N ASP A 48 11.15 14.18 10.80
CA ASP A 48 11.12 13.40 12.04
C ASP A 48 10.04 12.29 12.06
N ALA A 49 9.27 12.12 10.98
CA ALA A 49 8.30 11.04 10.91
C ALA A 49 9.00 9.68 11.07
N ARG A 50 8.40 8.81 11.88
CA ARG A 50 8.96 7.49 12.20
C ARG A 50 8.27 6.34 11.50
N ASP A 51 7.13 6.62 10.88
CA ASP A 51 6.34 5.62 10.22
C ASP A 51 5.47 6.24 9.12
N PHE A 52 4.82 5.38 8.35
CA PHE A 52 4.01 5.73 7.20
C PHE A 52 2.58 5.23 7.36
N TYR A 53 1.63 6.10 7.05
CA TYR A 53 0.27 5.71 6.75
C TYR A 53 -0.18 6.41 5.46
N GLY A 54 -0.86 5.65 4.60
CA GLY A 54 -1.41 6.17 3.36
C GLY A 54 -2.76 5.55 3.02
N THR A 55 -3.61 6.31 2.33
CA THR A 55 -4.90 5.82 1.82
C THR A 55 -5.11 6.29 0.40
N ALA A 56 -5.21 5.36 -0.56
CA ALA A 56 -5.64 5.65 -1.92
C ALA A 56 -7.17 5.71 -1.95
N TRP A 57 -7.71 6.93 -2.00
CA TRP A 57 -9.15 7.20 -2.04
C TRP A 57 -9.75 6.97 -3.42
N THR A 58 -8.97 7.26 -4.46
CA THR A 58 -9.29 6.93 -5.86
C THR A 58 -8.07 6.28 -6.47
N TRP A 59 -8.28 5.22 -7.23
CA TRP A 59 -7.24 4.44 -7.88
C TRP A 59 -7.86 3.61 -9.01
N GLU A 60 -7.03 3.17 -9.93
CA GLU A 60 -7.38 2.28 -11.03
C GLU A 60 -6.48 1.02 -10.98
N PRO A 61 -6.87 -0.10 -11.60
CA PRO A 61 -6.07 -1.33 -11.59
C PRO A 61 -4.61 -1.14 -12.05
N GLU A 62 -4.33 -0.17 -12.93
CA GLU A 62 -3.00 0.18 -13.41
C GLU A 62 -2.09 0.77 -12.32
N ASP A 63 -2.65 1.31 -11.23
CA ASP A 63 -1.88 1.81 -10.09
C ASP A 63 -1.24 0.67 -9.26
N SER A 64 -1.56 -0.59 -9.56
CA SER A 64 -1.05 -1.77 -8.83
C SER A 64 0.47 -1.90 -8.87
N ASP A 65 1.16 -1.42 -9.93
CA ASP A 65 2.62 -1.39 -9.96
C ASP A 65 3.21 -0.42 -8.93
N LEU A 66 2.61 0.77 -8.79
CA LEU A 66 2.99 1.73 -7.76
C LEU A 66 2.71 1.16 -6.36
N PHE A 67 1.54 0.58 -6.14
CA PHE A 67 1.16 0.00 -4.86
C PHE A 67 2.03 -1.18 -4.45
N PHE A 68 2.37 -2.06 -5.41
CA PHE A 68 3.28 -3.16 -5.17
C PHE A 68 4.67 -2.67 -4.76
N LYS A 69 5.23 -1.70 -5.48
CA LYS A 69 6.53 -1.09 -5.15
C LYS A 69 6.49 -0.42 -3.79
N LEU A 70 5.43 0.35 -3.51
CA LEU A 70 5.25 1.05 -2.25
C LEU A 70 5.18 0.07 -1.07
N ALA A 71 4.34 -0.96 -1.17
CA ALA A 71 4.19 -1.95 -0.13
C ALA A 71 5.46 -2.79 0.09
N ARG A 72 6.07 -3.26 -1.01
CA ARG A 72 7.27 -4.10 -0.96
C ARG A 72 8.48 -3.35 -0.43
N ARG A 73 8.78 -2.18 -0.99
CA ARG A 73 9.98 -1.40 -0.62
C ARG A 73 9.79 -0.70 0.72
N GLY A 74 8.58 -0.21 1.00
CA GLY A 74 8.27 0.49 2.23
C GLY A 74 8.02 -0.39 3.45
N ARG A 75 8.06 -1.73 3.31
CA ARG A 75 7.66 -2.69 4.36
C ARG A 75 6.26 -2.39 4.91
N LEU A 76 5.30 -2.26 4.01
CA LEU A 76 3.91 -1.94 4.33
C LEU A 76 2.99 -3.12 4.00
N LEU A 77 1.97 -3.30 4.82
CA LEU A 77 0.78 -4.06 4.49
C LEU A 77 -0.18 -3.20 3.69
N THR A 78 -0.80 -3.82 2.69
CA THR A 78 -1.88 -3.24 1.90
C THR A 78 -3.19 -3.81 2.41
N THR A 79 -4.18 -2.97 2.70
CA THR A 79 -5.53 -3.43 3.05
C THR A 79 -6.56 -2.90 2.07
N VAL A 80 -7.52 -3.75 1.71
CA VAL A 80 -8.65 -3.42 0.85
C VAL A 80 -9.88 -4.19 1.34
N GLY A 81 -10.95 -3.48 1.69
CA GLY A 81 -12.09 -4.09 2.36
C GLY A 81 -11.65 -4.82 3.64
N THR A 82 -11.86 -6.13 3.70
CA THR A 82 -11.42 -6.99 4.82
C THR A 82 -10.11 -7.75 4.55
N THR A 83 -9.54 -7.62 3.36
CA THR A 83 -8.34 -8.34 2.95
C THR A 83 -7.08 -7.59 3.38
N VAL A 84 -6.13 -8.32 3.97
CA VAL A 84 -4.78 -7.84 4.27
C VAL A 84 -3.79 -8.56 3.35
N ILE A 85 -2.97 -7.78 2.65
CA ILE A 85 -2.04 -8.25 1.62
C ILE A 85 -0.62 -7.80 1.99
N CYS A 86 0.34 -8.71 1.91
CA CYS A 86 1.77 -8.40 2.00
C CYS A 86 2.45 -8.61 0.64
N CYS A 87 3.26 -7.62 0.23
CA CYS A 87 4.06 -7.66 -1.00
C CYS A 87 5.56 -7.81 -0.73
N GLY A 88 5.95 -8.00 0.54
CA GLY A 88 7.33 -8.07 1.00
C GLY A 88 8.09 -9.33 0.54
N SER A 89 9.32 -9.46 1.01
CA SER A 89 10.12 -10.69 0.87
C SER A 89 9.53 -11.85 1.70
N GLU A 90 10.05 -13.07 1.51
CA GLU A 90 9.64 -14.22 2.35
C GLU A 90 9.88 -13.95 3.85
N ASN A 91 10.95 -13.23 4.18
CA ASN A 91 11.25 -12.82 5.56
C ASN A 91 10.20 -11.82 6.08
N ASP A 92 9.88 -10.80 5.28
CA ASP A 92 8.85 -9.82 5.64
C ASP A 92 7.48 -10.49 5.85
N VAL A 93 7.14 -11.47 5.00
CA VAL A 93 5.90 -12.25 5.14
C VAL A 93 5.89 -13.05 6.43
N ALA A 94 7.02 -13.68 6.79
CA ALA A 94 7.13 -14.44 8.03
C ALA A 94 7.00 -13.53 9.26
N GLU A 95 7.67 -12.39 9.27
CA GLU A 95 7.59 -11.38 10.33
C GLU A 95 6.17 -10.80 10.47
N ALA A 96 5.54 -10.43 9.37
CA ALA A 96 4.18 -9.92 9.36
C ALA A 96 3.20 -10.96 9.92
N ARG A 97 3.30 -12.23 9.49
CA ARG A 97 2.46 -13.35 10.00
C ARG A 97 2.63 -13.62 11.49
N ALA A 98 3.83 -13.39 12.03
CA ALA A 98 4.06 -13.52 13.45
C ALA A 98 3.43 -12.38 14.26
N SER A 99 3.20 -11.22 13.61
CA SER A 99 2.81 -9.97 14.27
C SER A 99 1.32 -9.64 14.14
N ILE A 100 0.62 -10.22 13.16
CA ILE A 100 -0.80 -9.94 12.89
C ILE A 100 -1.67 -11.18 13.11
N ALA A 101 -2.90 -10.95 13.59
CA ALA A 101 -3.86 -12.02 13.88
C ALA A 101 -4.74 -12.40 12.68
N GLN A 102 -4.85 -11.50 11.69
CA GLN A 102 -5.65 -11.68 10.48
C GLN A 102 -4.96 -12.61 9.48
N GLU A 103 -5.76 -13.26 8.64
CA GLU A 103 -5.23 -14.02 7.51
C GLU A 103 -4.51 -13.08 6.54
N LEU A 104 -3.25 -13.42 6.21
CA LEU A 104 -2.40 -12.64 5.33
C LEU A 104 -2.31 -13.28 3.95
N VAL A 105 -2.82 -12.58 2.94
CA VAL A 105 -2.59 -12.93 1.54
C VAL A 105 -1.25 -12.37 1.08
N VAL A 106 -0.54 -13.10 0.22
CA VAL A 106 0.74 -12.66 -0.31
C VAL A 106 0.59 -12.39 -1.81
N ALA A 107 1.12 -11.26 -2.26
CA ALA A 107 1.28 -10.95 -3.68
C ALA A 107 2.78 -10.90 -4.00
N HIS A 108 3.22 -11.72 -4.94
CA HIS A 108 4.63 -11.81 -5.36
C HIS A 108 4.95 -10.90 -6.55
N SER A 109 3.94 -10.32 -7.19
CA SER A 109 4.08 -9.40 -8.32
C SER A 109 2.99 -8.33 -8.32
N ALA A 110 3.19 -7.27 -9.10
CA ALA A 110 2.17 -6.24 -9.33
C ALA A 110 0.92 -6.80 -10.00
N GLU A 111 1.07 -7.79 -10.90
CA GLU A 111 -0.06 -8.45 -11.57
C GLU A 111 -0.89 -9.27 -10.57
N GLU A 112 -0.24 -10.02 -9.68
CA GLU A 112 -0.95 -10.72 -8.59
C GLU A 112 -1.66 -9.76 -7.66
N LEU A 113 -1.02 -8.64 -7.29
CA LEU A 113 -1.65 -7.61 -6.48
C LEU A 113 -2.88 -7.04 -7.19
N GLN A 114 -2.78 -6.71 -8.48
CA GLN A 114 -3.91 -6.21 -9.27
C GLN A 114 -5.10 -7.16 -9.24
N GLN A 115 -4.87 -8.46 -9.44
CA GLN A 115 -5.94 -9.46 -9.40
C GLN A 115 -6.59 -9.57 -8.02
N LEU A 116 -5.80 -9.49 -6.95
CA LEU A 116 -6.32 -9.48 -5.57
C LEU A 116 -7.15 -8.24 -5.30
N LEU A 117 -6.66 -7.07 -5.71
CA LEU A 117 -7.36 -5.80 -5.53
C LEU A 117 -8.69 -5.79 -6.27
N ILE A 118 -8.76 -6.30 -7.51
CA ILE A 118 -10.00 -6.45 -8.29
C ILE A 118 -10.98 -7.39 -7.58
N ARG A 119 -10.54 -8.58 -7.17
CA ARG A 119 -11.40 -9.56 -6.47
C ARG A 119 -11.97 -9.00 -5.17
N ALA A 120 -11.18 -8.21 -4.43
CA ALA A 120 -11.63 -7.56 -3.20
C ALA A 120 -12.79 -6.59 -3.44
N GLN A 121 -12.97 -6.08 -4.67
CA GLN A 121 -14.12 -5.22 -5.04
C GLN A 121 -15.39 -6.01 -5.30
N GLU A 122 -15.27 -7.25 -5.80
CA GLU A 122 -16.40 -8.09 -6.22
C GLU A 122 -17.09 -8.80 -5.05
N THR A 123 -16.45 -8.83 -3.87
CA THR A 123 -16.94 -9.61 -2.72
C THR A 123 -17.99 -8.85 -1.89
N HIS A 124 -18.61 -7.80 -2.45
CA HIS A 124 -19.58 -6.94 -1.78
C HIS A 124 -20.80 -6.61 -2.64
#